data_AF-A0A847LY33-F1
#
_entry.id   AF-A0A847LY33-F1
#
_cell.length_a   1.000
_cell.length_b   1.000
_cell.length_c   1.000
_cell.angle_alpha   90.00
_cell.angle_beta   90.00
_cell.angle_gamma   90.00
#
_symmetry.space_group_name_H-M   'P 1'
#
loop_
_entity.id
_entity.type
_entity.pdbx_description
1 polymer ?
#
loop_
_entity_poly.entity_id
_entity_poly.type
_entity_poly.pdbx_seq_one_letter_code
_entity_poly.pdbx_strand_id
1 'polypeptide(L)'
;MKNSLWKSFKNAFSSYSYKTSSLYRIFILKGDIYLLIRKKSKYFKKIGEMLYIELLNHKEFEQILEKVQPMLSKLDNIDKKIETYKKEILSISEKENISESEVAKIDEFINNANKKANKFFDDDDFDDEEDTTI
;
A
#
# COMPACT_ATOMS: atom_id res chain seq x y z
N MET A 1 -21.04 -4.55 -8.60
CA MET A 1 -19.96 -3.55 -8.75
C MET A 1 -19.08 -3.61 -7.50
N LYS A 2 -17.87 -4.17 -7.59
CA LYS A 2 -16.93 -4.20 -6.46
C LYS A 2 -16.65 -2.77 -6.01
N ASN A 3 -16.99 -2.42 -4.77
CA ASN A 3 -16.63 -1.12 -4.19
C ASN A 3 -15.12 -1.14 -3.89
N SER A 4 -14.29 -0.68 -4.82
CA SER A 4 -12.83 -0.69 -4.63
C SER A 4 -12.45 0.01 -3.31
N LEU A 5 -11.39 -0.48 -2.65
CA LEU A 5 -10.89 0.11 -1.40
C LEU A 5 -10.62 1.62 -1.57
N TRP A 6 -10.16 2.01 -2.76
CA TRP A 6 -9.99 3.39 -3.18
C TRP A 6 -11.30 4.18 -3.18
N LYS A 7 -12.40 3.61 -3.68
CA LYS A 7 -13.72 4.25 -3.64
C LYS A 7 -14.19 4.47 -2.19
N SER A 8 -13.91 3.52 -1.29
CA SER A 8 -14.18 3.68 0.15
C SER A 8 -13.34 4.80 0.78
N PHE A 9 -12.06 4.89 0.44
CA PHE A 9 -11.18 5.99 0.87
C PHE A 9 -11.67 7.35 0.35
N LYS A 10 -11.97 7.45 -0.95
CA LYS A 10 -12.47 8.69 -1.57
C LYS A 10 -13.78 9.16 -0.94
N ASN A 11 -14.71 8.24 -0.67
CA ASN A 11 -15.98 8.55 -0.01
C ASN A 11 -15.76 9.01 1.44
N ALA A 12 -14.92 8.29 2.22
CA ALA A 12 -14.58 8.68 3.58
C ALA A 12 -13.93 10.08 3.61
N PHE A 13 -13.05 10.38 2.66
CA PHE A 13 -12.41 11.68 2.56
C PHE A 13 -13.38 12.80 2.14
N SER A 14 -14.28 12.55 1.18
CA SER A 14 -15.28 13.54 0.76
C SER A 14 -16.23 13.98 1.88
N SER A 15 -16.43 13.11 2.88
CA SER A 15 -17.20 13.44 4.10
C SER A 15 -16.42 14.28 5.11
N TYR A 16 -15.10 14.37 4.95
CA TYR A 16 -14.19 15.12 5.79
C TYR A 16 -13.79 16.42 5.06
N SER A 17 -14.46 17.51 5.41
CA SER A 17 -14.33 18.82 4.77
C SER A 17 -12.97 19.50 5.04
N TYR A 18 -11.90 19.03 4.39
CA TYR A 18 -10.61 19.71 4.47
C TYR A 18 -10.53 20.92 3.51
N LYS A 19 -9.93 22.00 4.04
CA LYS A 19 -9.93 23.37 3.52
C LYS A 19 -8.80 23.70 2.52
N THR A 20 -7.88 22.78 2.19
CA THR A 20 -6.72 23.06 1.31
C THR A 20 -6.35 21.88 0.39
N SER A 21 -5.80 22.19 -0.80
CA SER A 21 -5.31 21.19 -1.78
C SER A 21 -4.21 20.27 -1.21
N SER A 22 -3.40 20.79 -0.29
CA SER A 22 -2.23 20.13 0.30
C SER A 22 -2.59 18.95 1.21
N LEU A 23 -3.62 19.08 2.05
CA LEU A 23 -4.10 17.98 2.90
C LEU A 23 -4.71 16.83 2.09
N TYR A 24 -5.35 17.15 0.96
CA TYR A 24 -5.84 16.12 0.04
C TYR A 24 -4.70 15.35 -0.64
N ARG A 25 -3.62 16.03 -1.02
CA ARG A 25 -2.42 15.36 -1.56
C ARG A 25 -1.79 14.43 -0.52
N ILE A 26 -1.64 14.87 0.73
CA ILE A 26 -1.15 14.02 1.83
C ILE A 26 -2.07 12.81 2.03
N PHE A 27 -3.39 12.99 1.93
CA PHE A 27 -4.35 11.89 2.01
C PHE A 27 -4.14 10.85 0.91
N ILE A 28 -3.97 11.28 -0.35
CA ILE A 28 -3.70 10.37 -1.47
C ILE A 28 -2.42 9.58 -1.20
N LEU A 29 -1.33 10.27 -0.86
CA LEU A 29 -0.03 9.64 -0.62
C LEU A 29 -0.08 8.62 0.54
N LYS A 30 -0.75 8.95 1.64
CA LYS A 30 -0.95 8.00 2.75
C LYS A 30 -1.83 6.81 2.36
N GLY A 31 -2.87 7.05 1.55
CA GLY A 31 -3.69 5.99 0.96
C GLY A 31 -2.88 5.03 0.10
N ASP A 32 -1.99 5.56 -0.73
CA ASP A 32 -1.11 4.76 -1.59
C ASP A 32 -0.06 3.99 -0.78
N ILE A 33 0.54 4.61 0.25
CA ILE A 33 1.43 3.91 1.20
C ILE A 33 0.69 2.73 1.84
N TYR A 34 -0.56 2.92 2.25
CA TYR A 34 -1.36 1.86 2.85
C TYR A 34 -1.58 0.68 1.87
N LEU A 35 -1.93 0.98 0.62
CA LEU A 35 -2.11 -0.05 -0.42
C LEU A 35 -0.79 -0.78 -0.73
N LEU A 36 0.32 -0.05 -0.78
CA LEU A 36 1.66 -0.60 -0.96
C LEU A 36 2.05 -1.54 0.18
N ILE A 37 1.77 -1.19 1.44
CA ILE A 37 2.00 -2.07 2.60
C ILE A 37 1.16 -3.35 2.47
N ARG A 38 -0.10 -3.24 2.06
CA ARG A 38 -0.97 -4.41 1.85
C ARG A 38 -0.44 -5.31 0.72
N LYS A 39 0.07 -4.71 -0.37
CA LYS A 39 0.72 -5.44 -1.47
C LYS A 39 2.02 -6.10 -1.01
N LYS A 40 2.82 -5.42 -0.19
CA LYS A 40 4.05 -5.93 0.46
C LYS A 40 3.75 -7.21 1.24
N SER A 41 2.76 -7.19 2.13
CA SER A 41 2.37 -8.36 2.94
C SER A 41 1.93 -9.55 2.07
N LYS A 42 1.21 -9.30 0.96
CA LYS A 42 0.84 -10.37 0.01
C LYS A 42 2.06 -11.01 -0.65
N TYR A 43 3.06 -10.21 -1.07
CA TYR A 43 4.31 -10.76 -1.63
C TYR A 43 5.10 -11.55 -0.59
N PHE A 44 5.19 -11.08 0.66
CA PHE A 44 5.83 -11.85 1.73
C PHE A 44 5.17 -13.22 1.95
N LYS A 45 3.83 -13.27 1.97
CA LYS A 45 3.09 -14.53 2.08
C LYS A 45 3.42 -15.48 0.92
N LYS A 46 3.38 -15.00 -0.32
CA LYS A 46 3.73 -15.80 -1.51
C LYS A 46 5.17 -16.31 -1.49
N ILE A 47 6.13 -15.49 -1.08
CA ILE A 47 7.52 -15.92 -0.93
C ILE A 47 7.61 -17.04 0.12
N GLY A 48 6.96 -16.89 1.27
CA GLY A 48 6.93 -17.93 2.31
C GLY A 48 6.34 -19.26 1.80
N GLU A 49 5.23 -19.20 1.06
CA GLU A 49 4.59 -20.38 0.44
C GLU A 49 5.51 -21.05 -0.58
N MET A 50 6.15 -20.27 -1.46
CA MET A 50 7.10 -20.78 -2.44
C MET A 50 8.32 -21.41 -1.76
N LEU A 51 8.92 -20.75 -0.77
CA LEU A 51 10.04 -21.29 -0.01
C LEU A 51 9.67 -22.63 0.63
N TYR A 52 8.51 -22.72 1.27
CA TYR A 52 8.03 -23.96 1.89
C TYR A 52 7.89 -25.09 0.86
N ILE A 53 7.23 -24.85 -0.27
CA ILE A 53 7.02 -25.86 -1.32
C ILE A 53 8.34 -26.33 -1.93
N GLU A 54 9.24 -25.41 -2.26
CA GLU A 54 10.50 -25.78 -2.93
C GLU A 54 11.46 -26.50 -1.98
N LEU A 55 11.47 -26.15 -0.69
CA LEU A 55 12.24 -26.89 0.33
C LEU A 55 11.71 -28.31 0.53
N LEU A 56 10.38 -28.51 0.54
CA LEU A 56 9.79 -29.85 0.57
C LEU A 56 10.16 -30.70 -0.64
N ASN A 57 10.33 -30.06 -1.80
CA ASN A 57 10.76 -30.72 -3.04
C ASN A 57 12.28 -30.95 -3.12
N HIS A 58 13.03 -30.75 -2.02
CA HIS A 58 14.48 -30.93 -1.93
C HIS A 58 15.26 -30.17 -2.99
N LYS A 59 14.78 -28.98 -3.37
CA LYS A 59 15.46 -28.13 -4.35
C LYS A 59 16.73 -27.53 -3.75
N GLU A 60 17.75 -27.40 -4.58
CA GLU A 60 18.95 -26.65 -4.22
C GLU A 60 18.62 -25.18 -4.00
N PHE A 61 19.31 -24.57 -3.04
CA PHE A 61 19.05 -23.19 -2.63
C PHE A 61 19.10 -22.20 -3.80
N GLU A 62 20.00 -22.39 -4.76
CA GLU A 62 20.17 -21.52 -5.93
C GLU A 62 18.92 -21.50 -6.83
N GLN A 63 18.27 -22.66 -7.03
CA GLN A 63 17.04 -22.77 -7.80
C GLN A 63 15.85 -22.11 -7.08
N ILE A 64 15.83 -22.21 -5.75
CA ILE A 64 14.84 -21.54 -4.93
C ILE A 64 15.01 -20.03 -5.02
N LEU A 65 16.26 -19.56 -4.94
CA LEU A 65 16.61 -18.14 -5.01
C LEU A 65 16.17 -17.53 -6.35
N GLU A 66 16.47 -18.18 -7.48
CA GLU A 66 16.03 -17.74 -8.81
C GLU A 66 14.51 -17.53 -8.90
N LYS A 67 13.72 -18.41 -8.27
CA LYS A 67 12.26 -18.31 -8.26
C LYS A 67 11.73 -17.17 -7.41
N VAL A 68 12.35 -16.89 -6.26
CA VAL A 68 11.86 -15.83 -5.34
C VAL A 68 12.44 -14.45 -5.67
N GLN A 69 13.56 -14.39 -6.40
CA GLN A 69 14.27 -13.15 -6.73
C GLN A 69 13.39 -12.07 -7.40
N PRO A 70 12.48 -12.39 -8.34
CA PRO A 70 11.58 -11.40 -8.91
C PRO A 70 10.65 -10.78 -7.86
N MET A 71 10.14 -11.58 -6.92
CA MET A 71 9.28 -11.07 -5.85
C MET A 71 10.05 -10.24 -4.82
N LEU A 72 11.29 -10.63 -4.49
CA LEU A 72 12.19 -9.82 -3.65
C LEU A 72 12.47 -8.45 -4.30
N SER A 73 12.67 -8.42 -5.62
CA SER A 73 12.85 -7.16 -6.37
C SER A 73 11.59 -6.29 -6.34
N LYS A 74 10.40 -6.90 -6.42
CA LYS A 74 9.12 -6.19 -6.25
C LYS A 74 8.97 -5.61 -4.83
N LEU A 75 9.41 -6.33 -3.80
CA LEU A 75 9.41 -5.85 -2.41
C LEU A 75 10.33 -4.64 -2.22
N ASP A 76 11.55 -4.68 -2.77
CA ASP A 76 12.49 -3.56 -2.71
C ASP A 76 11.94 -2.31 -3.43
N ASN A 77 11.30 -2.49 -4.59
CA ASN A 77 10.63 -1.40 -5.30
C ASN A 77 9.46 -0.80 -4.50
N ILE A 78 8.69 -1.63 -3.79
CA ILE A 78 7.63 -1.15 -2.90
C ILE A 78 8.23 -0.29 -1.78
N ASP A 79 9.32 -0.75 -1.16
CA ASP A 79 9.97 -0.02 -0.07
C ASP A 79 10.51 1.34 -0.53
N LYS A 80 11.14 1.39 -1.71
CA LYS A 80 11.58 2.66 -2.34
C LYS A 80 10.42 3.62 -2.61
N LYS A 81 9.27 3.11 -3.08
CA LYS A 81 8.06 3.93 -3.32
C LYS A 81 7.50 4.47 -2.01
N ILE A 82 7.39 3.64 -0.97
CA ILE A 82 6.92 4.06 0.35
C ILE A 82 7.81 5.18 0.91
N GLU A 83 9.13 5.03 0.85
CA GLU A 83 10.06 6.04 1.35
C GLU A 83 9.99 7.35 0.54
N THR A 84 9.80 7.26 -0.78
CA THR A 84 9.55 8.44 -1.63
C THR A 84 8.29 9.19 -1.17
N TYR A 85 7.17 8.48 -0.98
CA TYR A 85 5.93 9.12 -0.56
C TYR A 85 6.00 9.70 0.86
N LYS A 86 6.72 9.05 1.79
CA LYS A 86 6.95 9.61 3.13
C LYS A 86 7.72 10.93 3.07
N LYS A 87 8.78 11.00 2.25
CA LYS A 87 9.55 12.23 2.05
C LYS A 87 8.70 13.34 1.41
N GLU A 88 7.84 12.99 0.47
CA GLU A 88 6.93 13.94 -0.16
C GLU A 88 5.90 14.50 0.83
N ILE A 89 5.29 13.63 1.67
CA ILE A 89 4.39 14.06 2.74
C ILE A 89 5.09 15.04 3.67
N LEU A 90 6.31 14.72 4.13
CA LEU A 90 7.10 15.58 5.00
C LEU A 90 7.37 16.94 4.33
N SER A 91 7.77 16.95 3.06
CA SER A 91 7.99 18.19 2.32
C SER A 91 6.73 19.04 2.17
N ILE A 92 5.57 18.43 1.91
CA ILE A 92 4.29 19.16 1.85
C ILE A 92 3.95 19.73 3.23
N SER A 93 4.06 18.92 4.28
CA SER A 93 3.76 19.34 5.64
C SER A 93 4.61 20.53 6.10
N GLU A 94 5.92 20.50 5.82
CA GLU A 94 6.83 21.59 6.15
C GLU A 94 6.53 22.86 5.36
N LYS A 95 6.35 22.77 4.03
CA LYS A 95 6.08 23.94 3.17
C LYS A 95 4.77 24.64 3.53
N GLU A 96 3.76 23.86 3.90
CA GLU A 96 2.41 24.35 4.11
C GLU A 96 2.10 24.56 5.61
N ASN A 97 3.09 24.39 6.48
CA ASN A 97 2.96 24.47 7.95
C ASN A 97 1.82 23.60 8.50
N ILE A 98 1.61 22.42 7.92
CA ILE A 98 0.58 21.48 8.37
C ILE A 98 1.10 20.77 9.61
N SER A 99 0.32 20.79 10.69
CA SER A 99 0.73 20.17 11.95
C SER A 99 0.74 18.64 11.84
N GLU A 100 1.61 17.99 12.61
CA GLU A 100 1.61 16.53 12.74
C GLU A 100 0.24 15.98 13.17
N SER A 101 -0.49 16.74 13.99
CA SER A 101 -1.84 16.37 14.43
C SER A 101 -2.86 16.30 13.30
N GLU A 102 -2.74 17.15 12.27
CA GLU A 102 -3.60 17.14 11.10
C GLU A 102 -3.24 15.98 10.17
N VAL A 103 -1.93 15.71 10.03
CA VAL A 103 -1.43 14.55 9.29
C VAL A 103 -1.85 13.24 9.97
N ALA A 104 -1.84 13.18 11.30
CA ALA A 104 -2.26 12.00 12.07
C ALA A 104 -3.76 11.72 11.95
N LYS A 105 -4.61 12.76 11.87
CA LYS A 105 -6.05 12.58 11.60
C LYS A 105 -6.29 11.83 10.29
N ILE A 106 -5.48 12.09 9.26
CA ILE A 106 -5.56 11.37 7.98
C ILE A 106 -5.30 9.87 8.18
N ASP A 107 -4.35 9.49 9.03
CA ASP A 107 -4.10 8.08 9.35
C ASP A 107 -5.33 7.42 10.01
N GLU A 108 -5.99 8.11 10.92
CA GLU A 108 -7.24 7.64 11.53
C GLU A 108 -8.34 7.45 10.48
N PHE A 109 -8.45 8.34 9.48
CA PHE A 109 -9.41 8.19 8.38
C PHE A 109 -9.18 6.93 7.59
N ILE A 110 -7.94 6.72 7.15
CA ILE A 110 -7.57 5.55 6.34
C ILE A 110 -7.83 4.28 7.15
N ASN A 111 -7.44 4.25 8.42
CA ASN A 111 -7.66 3.10 9.29
C ASN A 111 -9.16 2.80 9.51
N ASN A 112 -9.98 3.83 9.73
CA ASN A 112 -11.42 3.67 9.92
C ASN A 112 -12.14 3.26 8.63
N ALA A 113 -11.76 3.83 7.49
CA ALA A 113 -12.27 3.43 6.18
C ALA A 113 -11.89 1.97 5.88
N ASN A 114 -10.67 1.56 6.23
CA ASN A 114 -10.25 0.17 6.11
C ASN A 114 -11.05 -0.77 7.01
N LYS A 115 -11.28 -0.44 8.29
CA LYS A 115 -12.13 -1.26 9.18
C LYS A 115 -13.54 -1.45 8.61
N LYS A 116 -14.09 -0.42 7.96
CA LYS A 116 -15.39 -0.50 7.26
C LYS A 116 -15.31 -1.37 5.99
N ALA A 117 -14.21 -1.28 5.24
CA ALA A 117 -13.98 -2.05 4.02
C ALA A 117 -13.65 -3.52 4.28
N ASN A 118 -12.93 -3.85 5.36
CA ASN A 118 -12.60 -5.22 5.78
C ASN A 118 -13.82 -6.06 6.21
N LYS A 119 -15.04 -5.51 6.17
CA LYS A 119 -16.29 -6.30 6.16
C LYS A 119 -16.62 -6.91 4.79
N PHE A 120 -15.86 -6.62 3.74
CA PHE A 120 -16.19 -6.97 2.34
C PHE A 120 -15.02 -7.53 1.52
N PHE A 121 -13.81 -7.62 2.07
CA PHE A 121 -12.60 -8.00 1.32
C PHE A 121 -11.76 -9.01 2.09
N ASP A 122 -12.38 -10.12 2.45
CA ASP A 122 -11.68 -11.39 2.57
C ASP A 122 -11.59 -11.98 1.16
N ASP A 123 -10.35 -12.27 0.77
CA ASP A 123 -9.93 -13.12 -0.33
C ASP A 123 -10.18 -12.65 -1.79
N ASP A 124 -9.13 -12.86 -2.59
CA ASP A 124 -9.20 -13.12 -4.03
C ASP A 124 -9.52 -12.01 -5.03
N ASP A 125 -8.87 -10.84 -4.91
CA ASP A 125 -8.51 -10.10 -6.14
C ASP A 125 -7.07 -9.60 -6.05
N PHE A 126 -6.22 -10.25 -6.82
CA PHE A 126 -4.87 -9.81 -7.14
C PHE A 126 -4.83 -9.59 -8.65
N ASP A 127 -5.46 -8.51 -9.11
CA ASP A 127 -5.15 -7.97 -10.42
C ASP A 127 -3.80 -7.26 -10.31
N ASP A 128 -2.74 -7.98 -10.68
CA ASP A 128 -1.46 -7.40 -11.09
C ASP A 128 -1.67 -6.78 -12.49
N GLU A 129 -2.66 -5.89 -12.66
CA GLU A 129 -2.64 -4.98 -13.80
C GLU A 129 -1.43 -4.08 -13.56
N GLU A 130 -0.34 -4.42 -14.25
CA GLU A 130 0.76 -3.52 -14.49
C GLU A 130 0.17 -2.22 -15.02
N ASP A 131 0.44 -1.13 -14.29
CA ASP A 131 0.17 0.22 -14.74
C ASP A 131 1.13 0.49 -15.91
N THR A 132 0.81 -0.08 -17.08
CA THR A 132 1.46 0.23 -18.35
C THR A 132 0.87 1.54 -18.84
N THR A 133 1.26 2.64 -18.19
CA THR A 133 1.07 3.96 -18.77
C THR A 133 2.33 4.78 -18.53
N ILE A 134 3.10 4.91 -19.62
CA ILE A 134 4.20 5.86 -19.81
C ILE A 134 3.68 7.29 -19.70
#